data_AF-M7ZWU1-F1
#
_entry.id   AF-M7ZWU1-F1
#
_cell.length_a   1.000
_cell.length_b   1.000
_cell.length_c   1.000
_cell.angle_alpha   90.00
_cell.angle_beta   90.00
_cell.angle_gamma   90.00
#
_symmetry.space_group_name_H-M   'P 1'
#
loop_
_entity.id
_entity.type
_entity.pdbx_description
1 polymer ?
#
loop_
_entity_poly.entity_id
_entity_poly.type
_entity_poly.pdbx_seq_one_letter_code
_entity_poly.pdbx_strand_id
1 'polypeptide(L)'
;MVRRTGQRVRLYVRGTILEYKRPKSNQYEMTSLVQIKGVNTREDVAWYGGKRMAYVYKAKTKSNNIHLALTRWFTCIDITILMQHRPDI
;
A
#
# COMPACT_ATOMS: atom_id res chain seq x y z
N MET A 1 5.90 -21.33 -20.59
CA MET A 1 6.02 -20.00 -19.94
C MET A 1 6.70 -19.06 -20.92
N VAL A 2 5.99 -18.09 -21.49
CA VAL A 2 6.56 -17.17 -22.51
C VAL A 2 7.48 -16.18 -21.81
N ARG A 3 8.81 -16.31 -22.02
CA ARG A 3 9.80 -15.35 -21.52
C ARG A 3 9.74 -14.12 -22.42
N ARG A 4 9.00 -13.09 -21.99
CA ARG A 4 9.03 -11.78 -22.66
C ARG A 4 10.42 -11.17 -22.47
N THR A 5 11.22 -11.14 -23.53
CA THR A 5 12.53 -10.46 -23.62
C THR A 5 12.36 -8.95 -23.84
N GLY A 6 11.47 -8.32 -23.08
CA GLY A 6 11.25 -6.87 -23.07
C GLY A 6 11.86 -6.22 -21.84
N GLN A 7 12.17 -4.93 -21.92
CA GLN A 7 12.64 -4.15 -20.76
C GLN A 7 11.65 -4.27 -19.59
N ARG A 8 12.18 -4.40 -18.36
CA ARG A 8 11.36 -4.55 -17.16
C ARG A 8 10.68 -3.22 -16.80
N VAL A 9 9.45 -3.03 -17.28
CA VAL A 9 8.65 -1.84 -16.96
C VAL A 9 7.99 -1.97 -15.60
N ARG A 10 7.91 -0.86 -14.87
CA ARG A 10 7.27 -0.78 -13.57
C ARG A 10 5.80 -0.36 -13.72
N LEU A 11 4.87 -1.24 -13.35
CA LEU A 11 3.42 -1.06 -13.55
C LEU A 11 2.66 -0.56 -12.30
N TYR A 12 3.36 -0.17 -11.24
CA TYR A 12 2.76 0.23 -9.96
C TYR A 12 3.30 1.59 -9.49
N VAL A 13 2.46 2.34 -8.77
CA VAL A 13 2.85 3.59 -8.11
C VAL A 13 3.55 3.26 -6.78
N ARG A 14 4.55 4.07 -6.37
CA ARG A 14 5.15 3.88 -5.02
C ARG A 14 4.22 4.50 -3.99
N GLY A 15 4.01 3.79 -2.90
CA GLY A 15 3.47 4.36 -1.67
C GLY A 15 4.35 3.98 -0.49
N THR A 16 4.32 4.79 0.54
CA THR A 16 4.93 4.53 1.84
C THR A 16 3.83 4.24 2.84
N ILE A 17 3.94 3.12 3.54
CA ILE A 17 3.09 2.82 4.69
C ILE A 17 3.67 3.61 5.85
N LEU A 18 2.83 4.41 6.50
CA LEU A 18 3.25 5.30 7.59
C LEU A 18 3.02 4.61 8.93
N GLU A 19 1.76 4.49 9.31
CA GLU A 19 1.36 3.96 10.60
C GLU A 19 -0.08 3.41 10.52
N TYR A 20 -0.50 2.65 11.52
CA TYR A 20 -1.91 2.31 11.71
C TYR A 20 -2.71 3.51 12.24
N LYS A 21 -4.02 3.50 12.02
CA LYS A 21 -4.91 4.52 12.58
C LYS A 21 -4.83 4.46 14.11
N ARG A 22 -4.43 5.56 14.75
CA ARG A 22 -4.35 5.64 16.22
C ARG A 22 -4.77 7.02 16.76
N PRO A 23 -5.60 7.10 17.81
CA PRO A 23 -5.54 8.20 18.77
C PRO A 23 -4.21 8.18 19.55
N LYS A 24 -3.92 9.23 20.31
CA LYS A 24 -2.66 9.40 21.06
C LYS A 24 -2.25 8.18 21.91
N SER A 25 -3.22 7.42 22.43
CA SER A 25 -2.97 6.34 23.39
C SER A 25 -3.34 4.93 22.91
N ASN A 26 -4.11 4.77 21.82
CA ASN A 26 -4.58 3.44 21.38
C ASN A 26 -4.36 3.25 19.87
N GLN A 27 -3.99 2.05 19.43
CA GLN A 27 -3.70 1.76 18.02
C GLN A 27 -4.71 0.78 17.43
N TYR A 28 -5.27 1.11 16.27
CA TYR A 28 -6.20 0.26 15.52
C TYR A 28 -5.51 -0.36 14.31
N GLU A 29 -5.02 -1.57 14.47
CA GLU A 29 -4.23 -2.32 13.48
C GLU A 29 -5.03 -2.74 12.24
N MET A 30 -6.36 -2.67 12.31
CA MET A 30 -7.24 -3.00 11.18
C MET A 30 -7.08 -2.01 10.03
N THR A 31 -6.75 -0.75 10.32
CA THR A 31 -6.68 0.30 9.29
C THR A 31 -5.29 0.90 9.21
N SER A 32 -4.69 0.86 8.01
CA SER A 32 -3.35 1.41 7.75
C SER A 32 -3.43 2.76 7.05
N LEU A 33 -2.55 3.69 7.45
CA LEU A 33 -2.31 4.97 6.79
C LEU A 33 -1.22 4.80 5.74
N VAL A 34 -1.56 5.15 4.50
CA VAL A 34 -0.65 5.05 3.36
C VAL A 34 -0.55 6.41 2.67
N GLN A 35 0.69 6.80 2.33
CA GLN A 35 0.98 7.97 1.52
C GLN A 35 1.44 7.52 0.14
N ILE A 36 0.71 7.93 -0.90
CA ILE A 36 1.04 7.64 -2.29
C ILE A 36 2.00 8.73 -2.79
N LYS A 37 3.05 8.34 -3.50
CA LYS A 37 4.05 9.29 -4.00
C LYS A 37 3.43 10.19 -5.06
N GLY A 38 3.46 11.50 -4.83
CA GLY A 38 2.97 12.51 -5.77
C GLY A 38 1.49 12.85 -5.64
N VAL A 39 0.81 12.39 -4.58
CA VAL A 39 -0.60 12.68 -4.33
C VAL A 39 -0.71 13.62 -3.13
N ASN A 40 -1.13 14.86 -3.39
CA ASN A 40 -1.26 15.91 -2.38
C ASN A 40 -2.70 16.40 -2.18
N THR A 41 -3.61 16.15 -3.13
CA THR A 41 -5.01 16.61 -3.05
C THR A 41 -5.95 15.46 -2.67
N ARG A 42 -7.11 15.78 -2.10
CA ARG A 42 -8.16 14.78 -1.80
C ARG A 42 -8.84 14.22 -3.04
N GLU A 43 -8.91 14.98 -4.11
CA GLU A 43 -9.54 14.58 -5.37
C GLU A 43 -8.73 13.49 -6.06
N ASP A 44 -7.40 13.65 -6.10
CA ASP A 44 -6.48 12.65 -6.63
C ASP A 44 -6.53 11.34 -5.86
N VAL A 45 -6.77 11.41 -4.55
CA VAL A 45 -6.90 10.26 -3.66
C VAL A 45 -8.12 9.41 -3.98
N ALA A 46 -9.24 10.04 -4.33
CA ALA A 46 -10.49 9.34 -4.65
C ALA A 46 -10.32 8.40 -5.86
N TRP A 47 -9.47 8.77 -6.82
CA TRP A 47 -9.15 7.93 -7.99
C TRP A 47 -8.43 6.62 -7.63
N TYR A 48 -7.75 6.55 -6.49
CA TYR A 48 -7.12 5.32 -5.98
C TYR A 48 -8.09 4.41 -5.22
N GLY A 49 -9.32 4.86 -4.97
CA GLY A 49 -10.40 4.02 -4.45
C GLY A 49 -10.63 2.81 -5.35
N GLY A 50 -10.68 1.61 -4.75
CA GLY A 50 -10.94 0.36 -5.46
C GLY A 50 -9.70 -0.34 -6.06
N LYS A 51 -8.51 0.27 -6.01
CA LYS A 51 -7.28 -0.39 -6.48
C LYS A 51 -6.73 -1.37 -5.43
N ARG A 52 -6.11 -2.46 -5.89
CA ARG A 52 -5.46 -3.46 -5.03
C ARG A 52 -4.05 -3.02 -4.65
N MET A 53 -3.69 -3.20 -3.39
CA MET A 53 -2.34 -2.95 -2.87
C MET A 53 -1.68 -4.25 -2.41
N ALA A 54 -0.37 -4.37 -2.66
CA ALA A 54 0.43 -5.50 -2.25
C ALA A 54 1.67 -5.02 -1.49
N TYR A 55 1.89 -5.57 -0.30
CA TYR A 55 3.11 -5.37 0.46
C TYR A 55 4.07 -6.53 0.19
N VAL A 56 5.18 -6.22 -0.48
CA VAL A 56 6.19 -7.23 -0.84
C VAL A 56 7.42 -7.01 0.02
N TYR A 57 7.80 -8.02 0.78
CA TYR A 57 9.00 -8.02 1.59
C TYR A 57 9.84 -9.27 1.31
N LYS A 58 11.13 -9.17 1.58
CA LYS A 58 12.04 -10.32 1.49
C LYS A 58 11.98 -11.08 2.81
N ALA A 59 11.62 -12.36 2.75
CA ALA A 59 11.65 -13.23 3.92
C ALA A 59 13.04 -13.85 4.09
N LYS A 60 13.40 -14.16 5.34
CA LYS A 60 14.63 -14.89 5.68
C LYS A 60 14.55 -16.36 5.27
N THR A 61 13.38 -16.97 5.47
CA THR A 61 13.12 -18.38 5.15
C THR A 61 12.45 -18.51 3.79
N LYS A 62 12.86 -19.51 3.00
CA LYS A 62 12.28 -19.80 1.68
C LYS A 62 10.93 -20.51 1.85
N SER A 63 9.85 -19.90 1.38
CA SER A 63 8.63 -20.62 1.04
C SER A 63 8.57 -20.78 -0.47
N ASN A 64 8.47 -22.02 -0.96
CA ASN A 64 8.27 -22.36 -2.38
C ASN A 64 9.35 -21.84 -3.34
N ASN A 65 10.64 -21.84 -2.93
CA ASN A 65 11.80 -21.39 -3.73
C ASN A 65 11.81 -19.89 -4.12
N ILE A 66 10.93 -19.07 -3.55
CA ILE A 66 10.90 -17.63 -3.78
C ILE A 66 11.34 -16.92 -2.50
N HIS A 67 12.34 -16.03 -2.62
CA HIS A 67 12.79 -15.19 -1.49
C HIS A 67 11.80 -14.04 -1.16
N LEU A 68 10.75 -13.90 -1.96
CA LEU A 68 9.71 -12.88 -1.81
C LEU A 68 8.53 -13.51 -1.09
N ALA A 69 8.32 -13.09 0.15
CA ALA A 69 7.06 -13.39 0.83
C ALA A 69 6.06 -12.29 0.46
N LEU A 70 4.95 -12.70 -0.17
CA LEU A 70 3.80 -11.84 -0.36
C LEU A 70 3.02 -11.85 0.96
N THR A 71 3.20 -10.86 1.82
CA THR A 71 2.24 -10.67 2.91
C THR A 71 1.09 -9.83 2.43
N ARG A 72 -0.09 -10.45 2.51
CA ARG A 72 -1.41 -9.84 2.58
C ARG A 72 -1.75 -8.90 1.41
N TRP A 73 -2.68 -9.36 0.57
CA TRP A 73 -3.43 -8.48 -0.30
C TRP A 73 -4.33 -7.60 0.59
N PHE A 74 -4.15 -6.29 0.54
CA PHE A 74 -5.05 -5.37 1.24
C PHE A 74 -6.17 -4.94 0.31
N THR A 75 -7.39 -5.06 0.80
CA THR A 75 -8.57 -4.43 0.22
C THR A 75 -8.54 -2.94 0.55
N CYS A 76 -8.87 -2.07 -0.42
CA CYS A 76 -8.79 -0.61 -0.23
C CYS A 76 -9.70 -0.09 0.90
N ILE A 77 -10.68 -0.89 1.33
CA ILE A 77 -11.64 -0.58 2.41
C ILE A 77 -10.91 -0.36 3.75
N ASP A 78 -9.76 -1.02 3.95
CA ASP A 78 -8.99 -0.97 5.20
C ASP A 78 -7.85 0.07 5.16
N ILE A 79 -7.75 0.86 4.09
CA ILE A 79 -6.65 1.82 3.89
C ILE A 79 -7.23 3.22 3.85
N THR A 80 -6.99 3.99 4.90
CA THR A 80 -7.31 5.43 4.88
C THR A 80 -6.09 6.18 4.35
N ILE A 81 -6.24 6.89 3.24
CA ILE A 81 -5.14 7.71 2.71
C ILE A 81 -5.03 8.96 3.59
N LEU A 82 -3.82 9.25 4.08
CA LEU A 82 -3.59 10.23 5.14
C LEU A 82 -4.15 11.64 4.82
N MET A 83 -4.29 11.97 3.54
CA MET A 83 -4.90 13.22 3.06
C MET A 83 -6.41 13.32 3.35
N GLN A 84 -7.13 12.22 3.58
CA GLN A 84 -8.55 12.25 3.96
C GLN A 84 -8.75 12.57 5.45
N HIS A 85 -7.76 12.34 6.31
CA HIS A 85 -7.92 12.47 7.77
C HIS A 85 -7.51 13.83 8.36
N ARG A 86 -7.23 14.86 7.53
CA ARG A 86 -7.19 16.24 8.03
C ARG A 86 -8.53 16.93 7.77
N PRO A 87 -9.61 16.69 8.57
CA PRO A 87 -10.78 17.55 8.46
C PRO A 87 -10.29 18.98 8.61
N ASP A 88 -10.76 19.85 7.74
CA ASP A 88 -10.18 21.16 7.51
C ASP A 88 -10.50 22.09 8.69
N ILE A 89 -9.70 21.99 9.77
CA ILE A 89 -9.54 22.93 10.90
C ILE A 89 -8.08 22.83 11.37
#